data_AF-A0A0F8Z488-F1
#
_entry.id   AF-A0A0F8Z488-F1
#
_cell.length_a   1.000
_cell.length_b   1.000
_cell.length_c   1.000
_cell.angle_alpha   90.00
_cell.angle_beta   90.00
_cell.angle_gamma   90.00
#
_symmetry.space_group_name_H-M   'P 1'
#
loop_
_entity.id
_entity.type
_entity.pdbx_description
1 polymer ?
#
loop_
_entity_poly.entity_id
_entity_poly.type
_entity_poly.pdbx_seq_one_letter_code
_entity_poly.pdbx_strand_id
1 'polypeptide(L)'
;MDIDLSFIQNSKFLGSIKEYLERLFNLDKKVQGVLLFGSLARGEAIYSEREISDIDLIVIFSDGELPNDHIERSKIKRESMGLALLGFDSIWITKTEFEKSVKIKMDIILS
;
A
#
# COMPACT_ATOMS: atom_id res chain seq x y z
N MET A 1 13.70 1.15 11.11
CA MET A 1 13.55 1.05 9.65
C MET A 1 13.94 2.39 9.04
N ASP A 2 14.87 2.41 8.09
CA ASP A 2 15.44 3.65 7.53
C ASP A 2 14.85 3.87 6.12
N ILE A 3 13.62 4.43 6.07
CA ILE A 3 12.92 4.80 4.83
C ILE A 3 12.82 6.33 4.80
N ASP A 4 13.31 6.94 3.73
CA ASP A 4 13.12 8.37 3.50
C ASP A 4 11.67 8.64 3.06
N LEU A 5 10.94 9.34 3.92
CA LEU A 5 9.56 9.77 3.70
C LEU A 5 9.45 11.30 3.67
N SER A 6 10.57 12.00 3.47
CA SER A 6 10.65 13.47 3.53
C SER A 6 9.80 14.18 2.48
N PHE A 7 9.44 13.49 1.41
CA PHE A 7 8.51 13.98 0.38
C PHE A 7 7.06 14.13 0.88
N ILE A 8 6.66 13.48 1.98
CA ILE A 8 5.34 13.64 2.60
C ILE A 8 5.38 14.82 3.57
N GLN A 9 4.95 15.99 3.11
CA GLN A 9 5.05 17.23 3.89
C GLN A 9 4.03 17.33 5.03
N ASN A 10 2.86 16.69 4.88
CA ASN A 10 1.84 16.72 5.91
C ASN A 10 2.16 15.71 7.03
N SER A 11 2.34 16.20 8.25
CA SER A 11 2.73 15.39 9.41
C SER A 11 1.70 14.32 9.79
N LYS A 12 0.41 14.52 9.49
CA LYS A 12 -0.65 13.54 9.75
C LYS A 12 -0.55 12.37 8.80
N PHE A 13 -0.42 12.63 7.49
CA PHE A 13 -0.18 11.57 6.51
C PHE A 13 1.12 10.82 6.79
N LEU A 14 2.19 11.54 7.15
CA LEU A 14 3.46 10.94 7.53
C LEU A 14 3.30 10.01 8.75
N GLY A 15 2.57 10.43 9.77
CA GLY A 15 2.26 9.61 10.95
C GLY A 15 1.50 8.34 10.59
N SER A 16 0.43 8.47 9.81
CA SER A 16 -0.37 7.32 9.36
C SER A 16 0.45 6.32 8.55
N ILE A 17 1.29 6.79 7.61
CA ILE A 17 2.15 5.90 6.80
C ILE A 17 3.18 5.19 7.67
N LYS A 18 3.79 5.88 8.64
CA LYS A 18 4.72 5.23 9.56
C LYS A 18 4.04 4.12 10.36
N GLU A 19 2.87 4.37 10.92
CA GLU A 19 2.12 3.32 11.65
C GLU A 19 1.77 2.13 10.73
N TYR A 20 1.31 2.41 9.52
CA TYR A 20 1.00 1.37 8.54
C TYR A 20 2.23 0.51 8.23
N LEU A 21 3.36 1.15 7.89
CA LEU A 21 4.58 0.43 7.52
C LEU A 21 5.15 -0.35 8.71
N GLU A 22 5.16 0.23 9.92
CA GLU A 22 5.60 -0.46 11.14
C GLU A 22 4.79 -1.74 11.37
N ARG A 23 3.46 -1.68 11.25
CA ARG A 23 2.63 -2.89 11.36
C ARG A 23 2.89 -3.88 10.23
N LEU A 24 2.97 -3.39 9.00
CA LEU A 24 3.19 -4.22 7.82
C LEU A 24 4.50 -5.02 7.93
N PHE A 25 5.59 -4.38 8.36
CA PHE A 25 6.90 -5.02 8.48
C PHE A 25 7.06 -5.86 9.76
N ASN A 26 6.13 -5.74 10.72
CA ASN A 26 6.04 -6.63 11.87
C ASN A 26 5.23 -7.92 11.58
N LEU A 27 4.61 -8.02 10.40
CA LEU A 27 3.96 -9.27 9.99
C LEU A 27 5.02 -10.35 9.72
N ASP A 28 4.72 -11.59 10.09
CA ASP A 28 5.49 -12.77 9.67
C ASP A 28 5.19 -13.11 8.21
N LYS A 29 5.48 -12.16 7.33
CA LYS A 29 5.27 -12.23 5.89
C LYS A 29 6.39 -11.50 5.16
N LYS A 30 6.87 -12.09 4.08
CA LYS A 30 7.96 -11.50 3.30
C LYS A 30 7.46 -10.44 2.33
N VAL A 31 7.58 -9.17 2.72
CA VAL A 31 7.33 -8.01 1.86
C VAL A 31 8.52 -7.78 0.91
N GLN A 32 8.26 -7.62 -0.38
CA GLN A 32 9.25 -7.32 -1.42
C GLN A 32 9.32 -5.84 -1.76
N GLY A 33 8.21 -5.12 -1.62
CA GLY A 33 8.16 -3.69 -1.90
C GLY A 33 6.82 -3.08 -1.52
N VAL A 34 6.82 -1.77 -1.34
CA VAL A 34 5.63 -0.96 -1.12
C VAL A 34 5.69 0.22 -2.08
N LEU A 35 4.63 0.41 -2.87
CA LEU A 35 4.50 1.52 -3.80
C LEU A 35 3.40 2.44 -3.30
N LEU A 36 3.73 3.71 -3.11
CA LEU A 36 2.75 4.77 -2.87
C LEU A 36 2.32 5.36 -4.22
N PHE A 37 1.02 5.52 -4.42
CA PHE A 37 0.46 6.16 -5.59
C PHE A 37 -0.67 7.13 -5.21
N GLY A 38 -1.46 7.57 -6.18
CA GLY A 38 -2.62 8.43 -5.92
C GLY A 38 -2.27 9.88 -5.61
N SER A 39 -3.21 10.58 -4.96
CA SER A 39 -3.10 12.02 -4.69
C SER A 39 -1.93 12.36 -3.77
N LEU A 40 -1.64 11.52 -2.77
CA LEU A 40 -0.54 11.76 -1.83
C LEU A 40 0.82 11.66 -2.53
N ALA A 41 1.02 10.67 -3.40
CA ALA A 41 2.25 10.55 -4.19
C ALA A 41 2.46 11.75 -5.14
N ARG A 42 1.36 12.35 -5.63
CA ARG A 42 1.41 13.54 -6.51
C ARG A 42 1.54 14.87 -5.77
N GLY A 43 1.44 14.87 -4.44
CA GLY A 43 1.42 16.10 -3.62
C GLY A 43 0.09 16.85 -3.68
N GLU A 44 -0.98 16.19 -4.10
CA GLU A 44 -2.33 16.75 -4.26
C GLU A 44 -3.28 16.34 -3.09
N ALA A 45 -2.80 15.56 -2.14
CA ALA A 45 -3.62 15.08 -1.03
C ALA A 45 -4.07 16.21 -0.09
N ILE A 46 -5.34 16.17 0.28
CA ILE A 46 -5.98 17.15 1.15
C ILE A 46 -6.10 16.56 2.55
N TYR A 47 -5.71 17.33 3.56
CA TYR A 47 -5.98 17.01 4.97
C TYR A 47 -6.63 18.22 5.63
N SER A 48 -7.95 18.15 5.82
CA SER A 48 -8.74 19.22 6.42
C SER A 48 -9.87 18.65 7.28
N GLU A 49 -10.56 19.51 8.04
CA GLU A 49 -11.74 19.09 8.82
C GLU A 49 -12.91 18.63 7.95
N ARG A 50 -12.95 19.03 6.67
CA ARG A 50 -14.06 18.73 5.74
C ARG A 50 -13.79 17.51 4.87
N GLU A 51 -12.52 17.27 4.56
CA GLU A 51 -12.08 16.26 3.62
C GLU A 51 -10.68 15.79 3.99
N ILE A 52 -10.50 14.48 3.99
CA ILE A 52 -9.22 13.80 4.16
C ILE A 52 -9.07 12.86 2.98
N SER A 53 -8.02 13.03 2.17
CA SER A 53 -7.71 12.11 1.08
C SER A 53 -7.26 10.76 1.62
N ASP A 54 -7.64 9.70 0.92
CA ASP A 54 -7.14 8.35 1.17
C ASP A 54 -5.66 8.21 0.77
N ILE A 55 -5.00 7.21 1.36
CA ILE A 55 -3.62 6.86 1.08
C ILE A 55 -3.60 5.57 0.26
N ASP A 56 -3.20 5.70 -1.01
CA ASP A 56 -3.23 4.61 -1.98
C ASP A 56 -1.88 3.85 -2.01
N LEU A 57 -1.91 2.55 -1.69
CA LEU A 57 -0.73 1.68 -1.62
C LEU A 57 -0.85 0.40 -2.45
N ILE A 58 0.25 -0.01 -3.06
CA ILE A 58 0.45 -1.38 -3.54
C ILE A 58 1.51 -2.03 -2.67
N VAL A 59 1.14 -3.09 -1.96
CA VAL A 59 2.06 -3.88 -1.14
C VAL A 59 2.36 -5.18 -1.87
N ILE A 60 3.62 -5.37 -2.23
CA ILE A 60 4.10 -6.52 -2.99
C ILE A 60 4.73 -7.50 -2.02
N PHE A 61 4.17 -8.69 -1.92
CA PHE A 61 4.70 -9.79 -1.12
C PHE A 61 5.42 -10.82 -1.99
N SER A 62 6.30 -11.63 -1.40
CA SER A 62 6.84 -12.81 -2.07
C SER A 62 5.72 -13.77 -2.47
N ASP A 63 5.95 -14.55 -3.54
CA ASP A 63 5.00 -15.59 -3.94
C ASP A 63 4.84 -16.64 -2.82
N GLY A 64 3.61 -17.07 -2.57
CA GLY A 64 3.25 -18.00 -1.48
C GLY A 64 2.91 -17.33 -0.14
N GLU A 65 3.17 -16.03 0.02
CA GLU A 65 2.87 -15.29 1.27
C GLU A 65 1.40 -14.90 1.41
N LEU A 66 0.68 -14.85 0.28
CA LEU A 66 -0.72 -14.47 0.20
C LEU A 66 -1.54 -15.63 -0.39
N PRO A 67 -2.78 -15.81 0.08
CA PRO A 67 -3.71 -16.73 -0.56
C PRO A 67 -4.08 -16.23 -1.96
N ASN A 68 -4.39 -17.18 -2.84
CA ASN A 68 -4.89 -16.90 -4.19
C ASN A 68 -6.32 -16.34 -4.17
N ASP A 69 -7.11 -16.69 -3.15
CA ASP A 69 -8.48 -16.20 -3.01
C ASP A 69 -8.51 -14.76 -2.49
N HIS A 70 -9.25 -13.90 -3.18
CA HIS A 70 -9.34 -12.47 -2.87
C HIS A 70 -10.08 -12.18 -1.58
N ILE A 71 -11.09 -12.98 -1.22
CA ILE A 71 -11.89 -12.80 0.00
C ILE A 71 -11.02 -13.16 1.21
N GLU A 72 -10.30 -14.27 1.14
CA GLU A 72 -9.35 -14.70 2.16
C GLU A 72 -8.23 -13.67 2.35
N ARG A 73 -7.66 -13.16 1.25
CA ARG A 73 -6.65 -12.09 1.29
C ARG A 73 -7.19 -10.83 1.98
N SER A 74 -8.42 -10.44 1.68
CA SER A 74 -9.08 -9.28 2.28
C SER A 74 -9.35 -9.48 3.78
N LYS A 75 -9.66 -10.71 4.20
CA LYS A 75 -9.81 -11.07 5.61
C LYS A 75 -8.47 -10.94 6.35
N ILE A 76 -7.41 -11.58 5.84
CA ILE A 76 -6.06 -11.51 6.42
C ILE A 76 -5.58 -10.07 6.53
N LYS A 77 -5.77 -9.26 5.48
CA LYS A 77 -5.40 -7.84 5.48
C LYS A 77 -6.07 -7.10 6.65
N ARG A 78 -7.38 -7.28 6.83
CA ARG A 78 -8.14 -6.64 7.93
C ARG A 78 -7.68 -7.12 9.31
N GLU A 79 -7.48 -8.42 9.47
CA GLU A 79 -7.03 -9.00 10.75
C GLU A 79 -5.61 -8.57 11.12
N SER A 80 -4.72 -8.48 10.12
CA SER A 80 -3.31 -8.13 10.31
C SER A 80 -3.10 -6.64 10.62
N MET A 81 -3.86 -5.77 9.94
CA MET A 81 -3.63 -4.32 9.99
C MET A 81 -4.58 -3.61 10.97
N GLY A 82 -5.75 -4.17 11.25
CA GLY A 82 -6.73 -3.57 12.15
C GLY A 82 -7.06 -2.12 11.80
N LEU A 83 -6.94 -1.23 12.79
CA LEU A 83 -7.23 0.21 12.63
C LEU A 83 -6.22 0.95 11.73
N ALA A 84 -5.04 0.39 11.48
CA ALA A 84 -4.08 1.02 10.57
C ALA A 84 -4.52 1.00 9.10
N LEU A 85 -5.63 0.31 8.77
CA LEU A 85 -6.26 0.43 7.45
C LEU A 85 -7.14 1.69 7.30
N LEU A 86 -7.44 2.42 8.39
CA LEU A 86 -8.29 3.60 8.29
C LEU A 86 -7.59 4.69 7.48
N GLY A 87 -8.26 5.14 6.41
CA GLY A 87 -7.70 6.11 5.46
C GLY A 87 -6.68 5.52 4.50
N PHE A 88 -6.58 4.18 4.39
CA PHE A 88 -5.73 3.51 3.40
C PHE A 88 -6.57 2.69 2.44
N ASP A 89 -6.40 2.93 1.14
CA ASP A 89 -6.73 1.95 0.12
C ASP A 89 -5.46 1.22 -0.30
N SER A 90 -5.38 -0.06 0.06
CA SER A 90 -4.17 -0.86 -0.17
C SER A 90 -4.46 -2.15 -0.92
N ILE A 91 -3.74 -2.35 -2.00
CA ILE A 91 -3.75 -3.58 -2.80
C ILE A 91 -2.61 -4.47 -2.30
N TRP A 92 -2.96 -5.66 -1.82
CA TRP A 92 -1.97 -6.69 -1.47
C TRP A 92 -1.84 -7.64 -2.64
N ILE A 93 -0.63 -7.77 -3.18
CA ILE A 93 -0.36 -8.51 -4.42
C ILE A 93 0.91 -9.34 -4.27
N THR A 94 0.99 -10.51 -4.91
CA THR A 94 2.24 -11.26 -4.97
C THR A 94 3.17 -10.70 -6.06
N LYS A 95 4.46 -10.99 -5.97
CA LYS A 95 5.44 -10.58 -6.97
C LYS A 95 5.03 -11.02 -8.39
N THR A 96 4.67 -12.29 -8.57
CA THR A 96 4.29 -12.82 -9.89
C THR A 96 3.01 -12.16 -10.42
N GLU A 97 2.01 -11.90 -9.57
CA GLU A 97 0.79 -11.18 -9.95
C GLU A 97 1.10 -9.73 -10.38
N PHE A 98 1.99 -9.06 -9.65
CA PHE A 98 2.40 -7.70 -9.96
C PHE A 98 3.13 -7.61 -11.31
N GLU A 99 4.13 -8.46 -11.53
CA GLU A 99 4.89 -8.50 -12.78
C GLU A 99 4.00 -8.79 -13.99
N LYS A 100 3.03 -9.70 -13.86
CA LYS A 100 2.04 -9.96 -14.92
C LYS A 100 1.17 -8.74 -15.18
N SER A 101 0.69 -8.08 -14.13
CA SER A 101 -0.17 -6.90 -14.24
C SER A 101 0.55 -5.73 -14.92
N VAL A 102 1.83 -5.51 -14.58
CA VAL A 102 2.67 -4.50 -15.23
C VAL A 102 2.91 -4.85 -16.68
N LYS A 103 3.23 -6.10 -17.03
CA LYS A 103 3.43 -6.53 -18.43
C LYS A 103 2.19 -6.30 -19.28
N ILE A 104 1.02 -6.74 -18.81
CA ILE A 104 -0.25 -6.54 -19.53
C ILE A 104 -0.55 -5.05 -19.75
N LYS A 105 -0.28 -4.20 -18.74
CA LYS A 105 -0.53 -2.76 -18.84
C LYS A 105 0.55 -2.02 -19.63
N MET A 106 1.80 -2.49 -19.64
CA MET A 106 2.89 -1.93 -20.46
C MET A 106 2.53 -2.01 -21.95
N ASP A 107 1.91 -3.11 -22.37
CA ASP A 107 1.43 -3.25 -23.75
C ASP A 107 0.36 -2.20 -24.12
N ILE A 108 -0.37 -1.65 -23.13
CA ILE A 108 -1.39 -0.59 -23.34
C ILE A 108 -0.76 0.81 -23.24
N ILE A 109 0.29 0.98 -22.43
CA ILE A 109 0.96 2.27 -22.22
C ILE A 109 1.95 2.58 -23.36
N LEU A 110 2.56 1.54 -23.95
CA LEU A 110 3.56 1.67 -25.01
C LEU A 110 3.00 1.41 -26.42
N SER A 111 1.72 1.04 -26.55
CA SER A 111 0.98 1.00 -27.83
C SER A 111 0.48 2.37 -28.24
#